data_AF-W2VPX5-F1
#
_entry.id   AF-W2VPX5-F1
#
_cell.length_a   1.000
_cell.length_b   1.000
_cell.length_c   1.000
_cell.angle_alpha   90.00
_cell.angle_beta   90.00
_cell.angle_gamma   90.00
#
_symmetry.space_group_name_H-M   'P 1'
#
loop_
_entity.id
_entity.type
_entity.pdbx_description
1 polymer ?
#
loop_
_entity_poly.entity_id
_entity_poly.type
_entity_poly.pdbx_seq_one_letter_code
_entity_poly.pdbx_strand_id
1 'polypeptide(L)' 'MLKNGFNCKILYTGPREKPENAKSLGGELGSVEYVDMETLLRESDIVSLHQPLTEVTRGSIGAKELEFMK' A
#
# COMPACT_ATOMS: atom_id res chain seq x y z
N MET A 1 0.17 7.89 -10.48
CA MET A 1 1.27 7.57 -11.42
C MET A 1 1.24 6.09 -11.82
N LEU A 2 1.35 5.13 -10.90
CA LEU A 2 1.31 3.69 -11.23
C LEU A 2 -0.03 3.22 -11.83
N LYS A 3 -1.17 3.64 -11.26
CA LYS A 3 -2.48 3.25 -11.78
C LYS A 3 -2.72 3.73 -13.23
N ASN A 4 -2.62 5.04 -13.47
CA ASN A 4 -2.99 5.62 -14.78
C ASN A 4 -1.88 5.53 -15.84
N GLY A 5 -0.62 5.38 -15.43
CA GLY A 5 0.51 5.25 -16.35
C GLY A 5 0.88 3.80 -16.69
N PHE A 6 0.67 2.87 -15.76
CA PHE A 6 1.14 1.49 -15.87
C PHE A 6 0.04 0.44 -15.63
N ASN A 7 -1.20 0.87 -15.41
CA ASN A 7 -2.35 0.00 -15.17
C ASN A 7 -2.17 -0.98 -13.99
N CYS A 8 -1.42 -0.59 -12.96
CA CYS A 8 -1.20 -1.45 -11.79
C CYS A 8 -2.50 -1.64 -10.97
N LYS A 9 -2.67 -2.82 -10.36
CA LYS A 9 -3.57 -3.01 -9.20
C LYS A 9 -2.98 -2.23 -8.02
N ILE A 10 -3.80 -1.47 -7.30
CA ILE A 10 -3.34 -0.69 -6.15
C ILE A 10 -3.91 -1.28 -4.87
N LEU A 11 -3.03 -1.81 -4.03
CA LEU A 11 -3.29 -2.12 -2.63
C LEU A 11 -2.73 -0.98 -1.77
N TYR A 12 -3.38 -0.66 -0.65
CA TYR A 12 -2.83 0.27 0.33
C TYR A 12 -3.20 -0.12 1.76
N THR A 13 -2.39 0.31 2.71
CA THR A 13 -2.63 0.13 4.14
C THR A 13 -2.27 1.40 4.90
N GLY A 14 -2.70 1.50 6.15
CA GLY A 14 -2.45 2.64 7.04
C GLY A 14 -3.22 2.53 8.35
N PRO A 15 -3.25 3.60 9.18
CA PRO A 15 -3.96 3.57 10.47
C PRO A 15 -5.48 3.39 10.34
N ARG A 16 -6.05 3.76 9.18
CA ARG A 16 -7.47 3.60 8.85
C ARG A 16 -7.66 3.68 7.34
N GLU A 17 -8.80 3.17 6.87
CA GLU A 17 -9.26 3.34 5.50
C GLU A 17 -9.47 4.83 5.16
N LYS A 18 -9.17 5.18 3.90
CA LYS A 18 -9.32 6.51 3.33
C LYS A 18 -10.07 6.41 1.99
N PRO A 19 -11.41 6.40 2.00
CA PRO A 19 -12.22 6.29 0.77
C PRO A 19 -11.91 7.36 -0.28
N GLU A 20 -11.37 8.51 0.14
CA GLU A 20 -10.88 9.57 -0.74
C GLU A 20 -9.74 9.14 -1.68
N ASN A 21 -8.97 8.10 -1.32
CA ASN A 21 -7.87 7.58 -2.15
C ASN A 21 -8.38 6.93 -3.44
N ALA A 22 -9.52 6.23 -3.38
CA ALA A 22 -10.15 5.67 -4.58
C ALA A 22 -10.59 6.80 -5.53
N LYS A 23 -11.16 7.88 -4.98
CA LYS A 23 -11.60 9.06 -5.74
C LYS A 23 -10.43 9.80 -6.38
N SER A 24 -9.32 9.99 -5.67
CA SER A 24 -8.18 10.78 -6.14
C SER A 24 -7.44 10.14 -7.32
N LEU A 25 -7.56 8.83 -7.50
CA LEU A 25 -7.00 8.12 -8.65
C LEU A 25 -7.91 8.11 -9.88
N GLY A 26 -9.08 8.76 -9.81
CA GLY A 26 -10.03 8.84 -10.93
C GLY A 26 -10.75 7.52 -11.21
N GLY A 27 -10.67 6.56 -10.28
CA GLY A 27 -11.35 5.28 -10.38
C GLY A 27 -12.65 5.25 -9.58
N GLU A 28 -13.47 4.22 -9.85
CA GLU A 28 -14.68 3.94 -9.08
C GLU A 28 -14.34 3.42 -7.66
N LEU A 29 -15.35 3.37 -6.79
CA LEU A 29 -15.25 2.71 -5.50
C LEU A 29 -14.80 1.25 -5.72
N GLY A 30 -13.66 0.85 -5.15
CA GLY A 30 -13.04 -0.47 -5.38
C GLY A 30 -11.87 -0.48 -6.39
N SER A 31 -11.54 0.64 -7.02
CA SER A 31 -10.33 0.78 -7.87
C SER A 31 -9.00 0.71 -7.10
N VAL A 32 -9.08 0.84 -5.77
CA VAL A 32 -8.00 0.79 -4.80
C VAL A 32 -8.50 -0.01 -3.61
N GLU A 33 -7.70 -0.97 -3.14
CA GLU A 33 -8.12 -1.92 -2.11
C GLU A 33 -7.38 -1.64 -0.79
N TYR A 34 -8.13 -1.41 0.29
CA TYR A 34 -7.58 -1.27 1.63
C TYR A 34 -7.41 -2.65 2.26
N VAL A 35 -6.17 -3.00 2.61
CA VAL A 35 -5.83 -4.32 3.15
C VAL A 35 -4.94 -4.18 4.38
N ASP A 36 -4.78 -5.26 5.15
CA ASP A 36 -3.79 -5.30 6.22
C ASP A 36 -2.34 -5.35 5.66
N MET A 37 -1.35 -5.13 6.54
CA MET A 37 0.06 -5.06 6.16
C MET A 37 0.60 -6.38 5.61
N GLU A 38 0.20 -7.53 6.18
CA GLU A 38 0.71 -8.83 5.72
C GLU A 38 0.19 -9.14 4.31
N THR A 39 -1.11 -8.94 4.08
CA THR A 39 -1.72 -9.06 2.75
C THR A 39 -1.04 -8.14 1.75
N LEU A 40 -0.81 -6.87 2.11
CA LEU A 40 -0.11 -5.92 1.25
C LEU A 40 1.28 -6.43 0.83
N LEU A 41 2.08 -6.90 1.78
CA LEU A 41 3.46 -7.33 1.52
C LEU A 41 3.51 -8.62 0.69
N ARG A 42 2.62 -9.58 0.95
CA ARG A 42 2.57 -10.86 0.22
C ARG A 42 2.10 -10.70 -1.23
N GLU A 43 1.14 -9.81 -1.47
CA GLU A 43 0.54 -9.66 -2.80
C GLU A 43 1.28 -8.68 -3.70
N SER A 44 2.03 -7.73 -3.13
CA SER A 44 2.69 -6.66 -3.88
C SER A 44 3.96 -7.14 -4.60
N ASP A 45 4.04 -6.85 -5.90
CA ASP A 45 5.29 -7.00 -6.67
C ASP A 45 6.27 -5.83 -6.41
N ILE A 46 5.74 -4.65 -6.05
CA ILE A 46 6.51 -3.45 -5.72
C ILE A 46 5.80 -2.74 -4.56
N VAL A 47 6.56 -2.32 -3.55
CA VAL A 47 6.05 -1.56 -2.39
C VAL A 47 6.66 -0.16 -2.39
N SER A 48 5.81 0.85 -2.17
CA SER A 48 6.22 2.25 -1.98
C SER A 48 5.80 2.73 -0.59
N LEU A 49 6.74 3.30 0.17
CA LEU A 49 6.49 3.78 1.53
C LEU A 49 6.23 5.30 1.54
N HIS A 50 5.07 5.69 2.07
CA HIS A 50 4.65 7.09 2.22
C HIS A 50 4.34 7.45 3.69
N GLN A 51 4.87 6.67 4.64
CA GLN A 51 4.73 6.92 6.07
C GLN A 51 5.79 7.93 6.56
N PRO A 52 5.46 8.82 7.51
CA PRO A 52 6.46 9.68 8.15
C PRO A 52 7.44 8.82 8.97
N LEU A 53 8.69 9.27 9.09
CA LEU A 53 9.66 8.64 9.98
C LEU A 53 9.37 9.04 11.43
N THR A 54 9.10 8.05 12.26
CA THR A 54 8.83 8.14 13.70
C THR A 54 9.51 6.95 14.38
N GLU A 55 9.54 6.92 15.71
CA GLU A 55 10.07 5.75 16.43
C GLU A 55 9.27 4.46 16.15
N VAL A 56 7.97 4.57 15.88
CA VAL A 56 7.12 3.41 15.54
C VAL A 56 7.37 2.91 14.12
N THR A 57 7.64 3.82 13.18
CA THR A 57 7.81 3.49 11.75
C THR A 57 9.26 3.24 11.36
N ARG A 58 10.21 3.52 12.26
CA ARG A 58 11.63 3.23 12.07
C ARG A 58 11.85 1.71 12.02
N GLY A 59 12.24 1.22 10.84
CA GLY A 59 12.47 -0.20 10.64
C GLY A 59 11.20 -1.05 10.65
N SER A 60 10.02 -0.44 10.40
CA SER A 60 8.74 -1.17 10.36
C SER A 60 8.64 -2.17 9.21
N ILE A 61 9.52 -2.06 8.21
CA ILE A 61 9.75 -3.08 7.19
C ILE A 61 11.13 -3.70 7.46
N GLY A 62 11.15 -4.70 8.35
CA GLY A 62 12.36 -5.41 8.75
C GLY A 62 12.52 -6.74 8.02
N ALA A 63 13.41 -7.60 8.51
CA ALA A 63 13.66 -8.92 7.92
C ALA A 63 12.39 -9.77 7.81
N LYS A 64 11.57 -9.80 8.87
CA LYS A 64 10.30 -10.53 8.90
C LYS A 64 9.32 -10.04 7.82
N GLU A 65 9.18 -8.73 7.66
CA GLU A 65 8.28 -8.16 6.66
C GLU A 65 8.79 -8.39 5.23
N LEU A 66 10.11 -8.32 5.04
CA LEU A 66 10.74 -8.62 3.75
C LEU A 66 10.61 -10.10 3.36
N GLU A 67 10.58 -11.03 4.32
CA GLU A 67 10.33 -12.46 4.07
C GLU A 67 8.92 -12.74 3.50
N PHE A 68 7.97 -11.82 3.67
CA PHE A 68 6.64 -11.96 3.08
C PHE A 68 6.58 -11.59 1.59
N MET A 69 7.55 -10.82 1.11
CA MET A 69 7.57 -10.30 -0.27
C MET A 69 8.08 -11.35 -1.27
N LYS A 70 7.79 -11.13 -2.55
CA LYS A 70 8.27 -11.96 -3.68
C LYS A 70 9.73 -11.72 -4.04
#